data_AF-A0A1I5KC56-F1
#
_entry.id   AF-A0A1I5KC56-F1
#
_cell.length_a   1.000
_cell.length_b   1.000
_cell.length_c   1.000
_cell.angle_alpha   90.00
_cell.angle_beta   90.00
_cell.angle_gamma   90.00
#
_symmetry.space_group_name_H-M   'P 1'
#
loop_
_entity.id
_entity.type
_entity.pdbx_description
1 polymer ?
#
loop_
_entity_poly.entity_id
_entity_poly.type
_entity_poly.pdbx_seq_one_letter_code
_entity_poly.pdbx_strand_id
1 'polypeptide(L)'
;MPTSPPRTERVEARIAPEVLEIVRRAAEIEGRSVSDFLVGAAQEAARRTIEQMQIIRLSMEEQQRFAALLLTPPELPPAMARAAKAHKKLIAPSQ
;
A
#
# COMPACT_ATOMS: atom_id res chain seq x y z
N MET A 1 -22.64 18.01 7.20
CA MET A 1 -21.23 18.09 6.74
C MET A 1 -20.46 16.97 7.43
N PRO A 2 -19.60 16.19 6.75
CA PRO A 2 -18.83 15.17 7.42
C PRO A 2 -17.76 15.85 8.28
N THR A 3 -17.89 15.72 9.59
CA THR A 3 -16.90 16.17 10.56
C THR A 3 -15.68 15.27 10.45
N SER A 4 -14.53 15.82 10.09
CA SER A 4 -13.26 15.08 10.13
C SER A 4 -13.03 14.51 11.53
N PRO A 5 -12.57 13.24 11.65
CA PRO A 5 -12.33 12.65 12.95
C PRO A 5 -11.31 13.47 13.74
N PRO A 6 -11.44 13.54 15.07
CA PRO A 6 -10.54 14.31 15.91
C PRO A 6 -9.10 13.80 15.76
N ARG A 7 -8.14 14.73 15.64
CA ARG A 7 -6.70 14.41 15.57
C ARG A 7 -6.18 14.08 16.98
N THR A 8 -6.35 12.84 17.42
CA THR A 8 -5.96 12.38 18.77
C THR A 8 -4.51 11.90 18.86
N GLU A 9 -3.96 11.42 17.76
CA GLU A 9 -2.62 10.82 17.71
C GLU A 9 -1.53 11.87 17.47
N ARG A 10 -0.38 11.69 18.13
CA ARG A 10 0.78 12.58 18.02
C ARG A 10 1.95 11.86 17.36
N VAL A 11 2.51 12.49 16.34
CA VAL A 11 3.74 12.03 15.68
C VAL A 11 4.88 12.94 16.11
N GLU A 12 5.91 12.36 16.75
CA GLU A 12 7.09 13.10 17.19
C GLU A 12 8.29 12.76 16.29
N ALA A 13 8.87 13.79 15.69
CA ALA A 13 10.07 13.67 14.87
C ALA A 13 10.98 14.87 15.09
N ARG A 14 12.29 14.62 15.12
CA ARG A 14 13.29 15.69 15.11
C ARG A 14 13.73 15.91 13.67
N ILE A 15 13.78 17.16 13.25
CA ILE A 15 14.27 17.56 11.93
C ILE A 15 15.39 18.58 12.08
N ALA A 16 16.33 18.57 11.14
CA ALA A 16 17.40 19.55 11.12
C ALA A 16 16.83 20.96 10.80
N PRO A 17 17.45 22.04 11.31
CA PRO A 17 16.96 23.41 11.07
C PRO A 17 16.83 23.75 9.59
N GLU A 18 17.79 23.35 8.77
CA GLU A 18 17.77 23.58 7.31
C GLU A 18 16.58 22.89 6.62
N VAL A 19 16.17 21.73 7.12
CA VAL A 19 14.99 21.01 6.60
C VAL A 19 13.71 21.75 7.01
N LEU A 20 13.64 22.28 8.24
CA LEU A 20 12.49 23.04 8.70
C LEU A 20 12.26 24.29 7.84
N GLU A 21 13.31 25.00 7.43
CA GLU A 21 13.18 26.18 6.56
C GLU A 21 12.58 25.83 5.20
N ILE A 22 13.01 24.73 4.59
CA ILE A 22 12.44 24.24 3.33
C ILE A 22 10.97 23.88 3.49
N VAL A 23 10.62 23.18 4.58
CA VAL A 23 9.24 22.79 4.89
C VAL A 23 8.36 24.02 5.13
N ARG A 24 8.83 25.02 5.87
CA ARG A 24 8.11 26.28 6.08
C ARG A 24 7.82 26.97 4.75
N ARG A 25 8.84 27.09 3.90
CA ARG A 25 8.67 27.71 2.58
C ARG A 25 7.66 26.96 1.72
N ALA A 26 7.68 25.63 1.73
CA ALA A 26 6.72 24.83 0.97
C ALA A 26 5.29 24.98 1.51
N ALA A 27 5.12 25.02 2.84
CA ALA A 27 3.83 25.26 3.48
C ALA A 27 3.26 26.64 3.15
N GLU A 28 4.10 27.69 3.14
CA GLU A 28 3.75 29.05 2.72
C GLU A 28 3.26 29.09 1.26
N ILE A 29 3.98 28.43 0.34
CA ILE A 29 3.62 28.37 -1.08
C ILE A 29 2.24 27.71 -1.26
N GLU A 30 1.92 26.68 -0.48
CA GLU A 30 0.62 26.01 -0.52
C GLU A 30 -0.47 26.72 0.32
N GLY A 31 -0.14 27.81 1.01
CA GLY A 31 -1.09 28.57 1.83
C GLY A 31 -1.65 27.79 3.03
N ARG A 32 -0.86 26.86 3.60
CA ARG A 32 -1.27 26.01 4.75
C ARG A 32 -0.27 26.06 5.89
N SER A 33 -0.70 25.62 7.08
CA SER A 33 0.20 25.56 8.23
C SER A 33 1.32 24.52 8.04
N VAL A 34 2.46 24.70 8.69
CA VAL A 34 3.57 23.72 8.67
C VAL A 34 3.11 22.35 9.13
N SER A 35 2.28 22.30 10.18
CA SER A 35 1.72 21.05 10.71
C SER A 35 0.82 20.36 9.68
N ASP A 36 -0.06 21.10 9.01
CA ASP A 36 -0.94 20.51 7.97
C ASP A 36 -0.14 20.07 6.74
N PHE A 37 0.89 20.82 6.36
CA PHE A 37 1.82 20.42 5.30
C PHE A 37 2.53 19.10 5.64
N LEU A 38 3.09 18.98 6.84
CA LEU A 38 3.80 17.78 7.27
C LEU A 38 2.88 16.55 7.32
N VAL A 39 1.67 16.69 7.87
CA VAL A 39 0.68 15.59 7.89
C VAL A 39 0.29 15.18 6.47
N GLY A 40 0.03 16.14 5.59
CA GLY A 40 -0.31 15.87 4.18
C GLY A 40 0.84 15.19 3.42
N ALA A 41 2.07 15.67 3.60
CA ALA A 41 3.26 15.09 2.98
C ALA A 41 3.51 13.65 3.48
N ALA A 42 3.37 13.42 4.78
CA ALA A 42 3.50 12.08 5.36
C ALA A 42 2.43 11.12 4.84
N GLN A 43 1.17 11.57 4.74
CA GLN A 43 0.07 10.77 4.20
C GLN A 43 0.31 10.40 2.74
N GLU A 44 0.75 11.35 1.91
CA GLU A 44 1.04 11.11 0.49
C GLU A 44 2.22 10.13 0.32
N ALA A 45 3.28 10.28 1.10
CA ALA A 45 4.43 9.37 1.08
C ALA A 45 4.04 7.96 1.54
N ALA A 46 3.23 7.84 2.59
CA ALA A 46 2.73 6.56 3.09
C ALA A 46 1.86 5.87 2.04
N ARG A 47 0.92 6.59 1.42
CA ARG A 47 0.05 6.07 0.36
C ARG A 47 0.86 5.54 -0.82
N ARG A 48 1.82 6.33 -1.33
CA ARG A 48 2.70 5.89 -2.42
C ARG A 48 3.49 4.64 -2.07
N THR A 49 4.02 4.56 -0.85
CA THR A 49 4.79 3.39 -0.40
C THR A 49 3.92 2.14 -0.34
N ILE A 50 2.71 2.25 0.21
CA ILE A 50 1.75 1.14 0.29
C ILE A 50 1.33 0.69 -1.12
N GLU A 51 0.95 1.64 -1.98
CA GLU A 51 0.55 1.36 -3.36
C GLU A 51 1.69 0.68 -4.14
N GLN A 52 2.94 1.13 -3.98
CA GLN A 52 4.09 0.51 -4.64
C GLN A 52 4.30 -0.95 -4.22
N MET A 53 4.01 -1.30 -2.97
CA MET A 53 4.11 -2.69 -2.49
C MET A 53 2.94 -3.56 -2.96
N GLN A 54 1.77 -2.99 -3.23
CA GLN A 54 0.55 -3.73 -3.57
C GLN A 54 0.30 -3.83 -5.07
N ILE A 55 0.97 -3.02 -5.90
CA ILE A 55 0.78 -3.03 -7.36
C ILE A 55 1.75 -4.02 -8.02
N ILE A 56 1.19 -5.06 -8.64
CA ILE A 56 1.93 -5.90 -9.58
C ILE A 56 1.94 -5.19 -10.93
N ARG A 57 3.12 -4.70 -11.34
CA ARG A 57 3.30 -4.07 -12.66
C ARG A 57 3.61 -5.16 -13.69
N LEU A 58 2.68 -5.39 -14.61
CA LEU A 58 2.82 -6.34 -15.70
C LEU A 58 3.14 -5.59 -17.00
N SER A 59 4.08 -6.10 -17.79
CA SER A 59 4.28 -5.72 -19.19
C SER A 59 3.03 -6.02 -20.02
N MET A 60 2.93 -5.46 -21.24
CA MET A 60 1.79 -5.71 -22.11
C MET A 60 1.59 -7.22 -22.40
N GLU A 61 2.68 -7.95 -22.61
CA GLU A 61 2.62 -9.40 -22.85
C GLU A 61 2.10 -10.14 -21.62
N GLU A 62 2.59 -9.79 -20.42
CA GLU A 62 2.15 -10.39 -19.17
C GLU A 62 0.69 -10.07 -18.86
N GLN A 63 0.22 -8.85 -19.18
CA GLN A 63 -1.19 -8.47 -19.04
C GLN A 63 -2.10 -9.33 -19.92
N GLN A 64 -1.74 -9.52 -21.20
CA GLN A 64 -2.48 -10.38 -22.12
C GLN A 64 -2.51 -11.83 -21.62
N ARG A 65 -1.36 -12.35 -21.18
CA ARG A 65 -1.26 -13.70 -20.63
C ARG A 65 -2.08 -13.87 -19.36
N PHE A 66 -2.03 -12.89 -18.45
CA PHE A 66 -2.80 -12.88 -17.21
C PHE A 66 -4.30 -12.84 -17.49
N ALA A 67 -4.76 -11.95 -18.39
CA ALA A 67 -6.16 -11.88 -18.79
C ALA A 67 -6.64 -13.17 -19.44
N ALA A 68 -5.84 -13.79 -20.32
CA ALA A 68 -6.16 -15.07 -20.94
C ALA A 68 -6.31 -16.19 -19.90
N LEU A 69 -5.45 -16.22 -18.87
CA LEU A 69 -5.54 -17.19 -17.76
C LEU A 69 -6.78 -16.97 -16.87
N LEU A 70 -7.27 -15.74 -16.74
CA LEU A 70 -8.50 -15.46 -16.00
C LEU A 70 -9.76 -15.86 -16.79
N LEU A 71 -9.75 -15.61 -18.11
CA LEU A 71 -10.88 -15.94 -19.00
C LEU A 71 -10.96 -17.45 -19.29
N THR A 72 -9.81 -18.08 -19.48
CA THR A 72 -9.69 -19.51 -19.77
C THR A 72 -8.72 -20.14 -18.78
N PRO A 73 -9.19 -20.39 -17.54
CA PRO A 73 -8.34 -20.99 -16.52
C PRO A 73 -7.93 -22.41 -16.93
N PRO A 74 -6.64 -22.75 -16.88
CA PRO A 74 -6.17 -24.09 -17.21
C PRO A 74 -6.60 -25.09 -16.13
N GLU A 75 -6.65 -26.38 -16.50
CA GLU A 75 -6.91 -27.43 -15.53
C GLU A 75 -5.81 -27.51 -14.47
N LEU A 76 -6.22 -27.85 -13.24
CA LEU A 76 -5.32 -27.94 -12.11
C LEU A 76 -4.31 -29.09 -12.33
N PRO A 77 -2.99 -28.82 -12.36
CA PRO A 77 -2.02 -29.88 -12.56
C PRO A 77 -2.07 -30.94 -11.44
N PRO A 78 -1.82 -32.23 -11.74
CA PRO A 78 -1.88 -33.30 -10.73
C PRO A 78 -0.97 -33.07 -9.51
N ALA A 79 0.15 -32.36 -9.67
CA ALA A 79 1.02 -31.97 -8.57
C ALA A 79 0.33 -30.98 -7.60
N MET A 80 -0.39 -29.99 -8.14
CA MET A 80 -1.10 -28.99 -7.33
C MET A 80 -2.31 -29.61 -6.62
N ALA A 81 -3.01 -30.55 -7.27
CA ALA A 81 -4.06 -31.34 -6.62
C ALA A 81 -3.53 -32.15 -5.42
N ARG A 82 -2.36 -32.79 -5.58
CA ARG A 82 -1.68 -33.51 -4.48
C ARG A 82 -1.29 -32.56 -3.34
N ALA A 83 -0.72 -31.40 -3.66
CA ALA A 83 -0.35 -30.39 -2.67
C ALA A 83 -1.56 -29.86 -1.89
N ALA A 84 -2.67 -29.56 -2.57
CA ALA A 84 -3.91 -29.13 -1.93
C ALA A 84 -4.47 -30.19 -0.95
N LYS A 85 -4.40 -31.47 -1.34
CA LYS A 85 -4.80 -32.60 -0.47
C LYS A 85 -3.87 -32.72 0.75
N ALA A 86 -2.56 -32.55 0.57
CA ALA A 86 -1.58 -32.59 1.67
C ALA A 86 -1.80 -31.43 2.65
N HIS A 87 -1.98 -30.22 2.13
CA HIS A 87 -2.28 -29.03 2.94
C HIS A 87 -3.55 -29.19 3.77
N LYS A 88 -4.65 -29.69 3.17
CA LYS A 88 -5.89 -29.96 3.92
C LYS A 88 -5.70 -30.95 5.07
N LYS A 89 -4.80 -31.93 4.92
CA LYS A 89 -4.47 -32.87 6.01
C LYS A 89 -3.63 -32.24 7.11
N LEU A 90 -2.75 -31.30 6.76
CA LEU A 90 -1.86 -30.60 7.70
C LEU A 90 -2.58 -29.49 8.49
N ILE A 91 -3.56 -28.82 7.87
CA ILE A 91 -4.28 -27.68 8.46
C ILE A 91 -5.68 -28.06 8.98
N ALA A 92 -6.11 -29.32 8.83
CA ALA A 92 -7.29 -29.80 9.53
C ALA A 92 -7.12 -29.54 11.04
N PRO A 93 -8.08 -28.90 11.71
CA PRO A 93 -7.95 -28.62 13.13
C PRO A 93 -7.78 -29.96 13.84
N SER A 94 -6.70 -30.08 14.61
CA SER A 94 -6.58 -31.10 15.65
C SER A 94 -7.82 -30.98 16.54
N GLN A 95 -8.70 -31.98 16.47
CA GLN A 95 -9.77 -32.16 17.46
C GLN A 95 -9.15 -32.41 18.83
#